data_AF-A0A931N605-F1
#
_entry.id   AF-A0A931N605-F1
#
_cell.length_a   1.000
_cell.length_b   1.000
_cell.length_c   1.000
_cell.angle_alpha   90.00
_cell.angle_beta   90.00
_cell.angle_gamma   90.00
#
_symmetry.space_group_name_H-M   'P 1'
#
loop_
_entity.id
_entity.type
_entity.pdbx_description
1 polymer ?
#
loop_
_entity_poly.entity_id
_entity_poly.type
_entity_poly.pdbx_seq_one_letter_code
_entity_poly.pdbx_strand_id
1 'polypeptide(L)'
;MAEFPLARATPGPQDVKGILHPDEQARHRSLVRLPPGPSVARFVEWYWVVRWDLRGRPPYFAEVLSFPCVNITFERTETRSGGFVNGVVTTKFVRELGGLGETFGIRFRAGGFGAYTGLDVGALRDTSVGLEEVIPEAAGLTARVLEASSDAERRDLVEEFFGSRRVPDDPTYRSVLRIVAAMERDTELTRVDQVSERFGVTARTLQRAFRRYVGASPKWVLRRYRLQDGANLLARGRFEDLAALAAELGYFDQAHFSREFTAEVGMAPLEYAKNSIRSRDEVTSKVF
;
A
#
# COMPACT_ATOMS: atom_id res chain seq x y z
N MET A 1 23.77 17.51 10.43
CA MET A 1 22.34 17.81 10.12
C MET A 1 21.98 17.33 8.71
N ALA A 2 22.26 16.06 8.45
CA ALA A 2 21.82 15.19 7.36
C ALA A 2 21.76 13.80 8.02
N GLU A 3 20.76 12.95 7.79
CA GLU A 3 20.59 12.24 6.54
C GLU A 3 19.13 11.78 6.39
N PHE A 4 18.48 12.18 5.30
CA PHE A 4 17.34 11.45 4.77
C PHE A 4 17.93 10.32 3.92
N PRO A 5 17.97 9.08 4.43
CA PRO A 5 17.43 8.04 3.57
C PRO A 5 16.55 7.08 4.38
N LEU A 6 15.29 7.45 4.52
CA LEU A 6 14.21 6.46 4.55
C LEU A 6 13.85 6.00 3.13
N ALA A 7 14.79 6.10 2.19
CA ALA A 7 14.64 5.55 0.85
C ALA A 7 14.63 4.03 0.96
N ARG A 8 13.45 3.46 1.17
CA ARG A 8 13.23 2.05 0.83
C ARG A 8 13.45 1.95 -0.68
N ALA A 9 14.35 1.04 -1.09
CA ALA A 9 14.50 0.72 -2.50
C ALA A 9 13.13 0.33 -3.07
N THR A 10 12.87 0.68 -4.33
CA THR A 10 11.65 0.25 -5.00
C THR A 10 11.58 -1.28 -4.94
N PRO A 11 10.49 -1.85 -4.39
CA PRO A 11 10.46 -3.28 -4.16
C PRO A 11 10.53 -4.05 -5.47
N GLY A 12 11.41 -5.06 -5.52
CA GLY A 12 11.52 -5.96 -6.67
C GLY A 12 10.24 -6.78 -6.89
N PRO A 13 10.14 -7.49 -8.03
CA PRO A 13 8.96 -8.29 -8.38
C PRO A 13 8.55 -9.32 -7.30
N GLN A 14 9.52 -9.85 -6.55
CA GLN A 14 9.35 -10.81 -5.47
C GLN A 14 8.81 -10.22 -4.16
N ASP A 15 8.83 -8.89 -3.99
CA ASP A 15 8.19 -8.25 -2.84
C ASP A 15 6.69 -8.11 -3.12
N VAL A 16 5.93 -8.99 -2.49
CA VAL A 16 4.48 -9.12 -2.62
C VAL A 16 3.77 -8.77 -1.32
N LYS A 17 4.46 -8.15 -0.36
CA LYS A 17 3.84 -7.74 0.92
C LYS A 17 2.61 -6.86 0.64
N GLY A 18 1.49 -7.19 1.27
CA GLY A 18 0.21 -6.52 1.08
C GLY A 18 -0.65 -7.07 -0.08
N ILE A 19 -0.10 -7.82 -1.03
CA ILE A 19 -0.86 -8.51 -2.07
C ILE A 19 -1.30 -9.87 -1.52
N LEU A 20 -2.60 -10.14 -1.50
CA LEU A 20 -3.12 -11.45 -1.06
C LEU A 20 -3.12 -12.45 -2.22
N HIS A 21 -2.79 -13.72 -1.97
CA HIS A 21 -2.70 -14.75 -3.02
C HIS A 21 -1.82 -14.32 -4.21
N PRO A 22 -0.57 -13.90 -3.96
CA PRO A 22 0.25 -13.22 -4.96
C PRO A 22 0.50 -14.03 -6.24
N ASP A 23 0.73 -15.35 -6.10
CA ASP A 23 0.95 -16.25 -7.23
C ASP A 23 -0.32 -16.44 -8.08
N GLU A 24 -1.50 -16.47 -7.45
CA GLU A 24 -2.77 -16.52 -8.17
C GLU A 24 -3.02 -15.19 -8.91
N GLN A 25 -2.86 -14.05 -8.24
CA GLN A 25 -3.03 -12.74 -8.87
C GLN A 25 -2.11 -12.56 -10.08
N ALA A 26 -0.87 -13.05 -10.01
CA ALA A 26 0.10 -12.93 -11.09
C ALA A 26 -0.34 -13.60 -12.41
N ARG A 27 -1.31 -14.53 -12.36
CA ARG A 27 -1.89 -15.18 -13.55
C ARG A 27 -2.90 -14.31 -14.30
N HIS A 28 -3.44 -13.30 -13.63
CA HIS A 28 -4.52 -12.48 -14.15
C HIS A 28 -4.07 -11.05 -14.46
N ARG A 29 -2.92 -10.61 -13.94
CA ARG A 29 -2.39 -9.25 -14.16
C ARG A 29 -0.87 -9.16 -14.10
N SER A 30 -0.30 -8.22 -14.86
CA SER A 30 1.09 -7.79 -14.71
C SER A 30 1.22 -6.76 -13.57
N LEU A 31 2.41 -6.67 -12.99
CA LEU A 31 2.76 -5.64 -12.02
C LEU A 31 4.19 -5.16 -12.29
N VAL A 32 4.33 -3.89 -12.64
CA VAL A 32 5.61 -3.20 -12.80
C VAL A 32 5.72 -2.14 -11.71
N ARG A 33 6.92 -1.90 -11.18
CA ARG A 33 7.18 -0.79 -10.25
C ARG A 33 8.32 0.07 -10.77
N LEU A 34 8.20 1.38 -10.60
CA LEU A 34 9.20 2.36 -11.04
C LEU A 34 9.65 3.21 -9.85
N PRO A 35 10.95 3.54 -9.74
CA PRO A 35 11.46 4.38 -8.68
C PRO A 35 11.04 5.85 -8.85
N PRO A 36 10.88 6.60 -7.75
CA PRO A 36 10.69 8.04 -7.80
C PRO A 36 12.00 8.76 -8.13
N GLY A 37 11.88 9.85 -8.89
CA GLY A 37 12.95 10.82 -9.08
C GLY A 37 13.22 11.66 -7.82
N PRO A 38 14.41 12.26 -7.70
CA PRO A 38 14.82 13.03 -6.51
C PRO A 38 13.88 14.19 -6.14
N SER A 39 13.22 14.82 -7.13
CA SER A 39 12.32 15.97 -6.92
C SER A 39 11.10 15.62 -6.07
N VAL A 40 10.61 14.39 -6.17
CA VAL A 40 9.39 13.92 -5.49
C VAL A 40 9.64 12.86 -4.43
N ALA A 41 10.86 12.29 -4.36
CA ALA A 41 11.21 11.18 -3.46
C ALA A 41 10.98 11.48 -1.96
N ARG A 42 10.85 12.76 -1.59
CA ARG A 42 10.45 13.18 -0.24
C ARG A 42 9.01 12.74 0.10
N PHE A 43 8.11 12.66 -0.87
CA PHE A 43 6.68 12.37 -0.68
C PHE A 43 6.24 11.08 -1.36
N VAL A 44 6.83 10.74 -2.50
CA VAL A 44 6.52 9.54 -3.29
C VAL A 44 7.47 8.42 -2.91
N GLU A 45 6.93 7.21 -2.69
CA GLU A 45 7.72 6.02 -2.36
C GLU A 45 8.11 5.25 -3.63
N TRP A 46 7.15 5.02 -4.53
CA TRP A 46 7.33 4.46 -5.87
C TRP A 46 6.05 4.60 -6.71
N TYR A 47 6.16 4.29 -7.99
CA TYR A 47 5.03 4.09 -8.88
C TYR A 47 4.80 2.61 -9.13
N TRP A 48 3.57 2.25 -9.46
CA TRP A 48 3.21 0.90 -9.83
C TRP A 48 2.28 0.91 -11.04
N VAL A 49 2.39 -0.10 -11.88
CA VAL A 49 1.55 -0.25 -13.08
C VAL A 49 0.99 -1.65 -13.09
N VAL A 50 -0.33 -1.74 -13.16
CA VAL A 50 -1.06 -3.01 -13.27
C VAL A 50 -1.81 -3.01 -14.59
N ARG A 51 -1.67 -4.08 -15.37
CA ARG A 51 -2.42 -4.31 -16.61
C ARG A 51 -2.99 -5.71 -16.63
N TRP A 52 -4.18 -5.87 -17.20
CA TRP A 52 -4.82 -7.16 -17.38
C TRP A 52 -5.57 -7.21 -18.71
N ASP A 53 -5.68 -8.41 -19.27
CA ASP A 53 -6.55 -8.73 -20.39
C ASP A 53 -7.27 -10.05 -20.08
N LEU A 54 -8.54 -9.90 -19.71
CA LEU A 54 -9.46 -10.97 -19.34
C LEU A 54 -10.67 -10.99 -20.28
N ARG A 55 -10.54 -10.44 -21.49
CA ARG A 55 -11.60 -10.51 -22.50
C ARG A 55 -11.91 -11.98 -22.82
N GLY A 56 -13.20 -12.32 -22.85
CA GLY A 56 -13.65 -13.70 -23.04
C GLY A 56 -13.40 -14.64 -21.84
N ARG A 57 -12.96 -14.11 -20.69
CA ARG A 57 -12.75 -14.85 -19.44
C ARG A 57 -13.65 -14.26 -18.34
N PRO A 58 -14.01 -15.05 -17.30
CA PRO A 58 -14.66 -14.49 -16.11
C PRO A 58 -13.78 -13.42 -15.43
N PRO A 59 -14.38 -12.42 -14.77
CA PRO A 59 -13.62 -11.43 -14.01
C PRO A 59 -12.86 -12.09 -12.86
N TYR A 60 -11.74 -11.48 -12.49
CA TYR A 60 -10.92 -11.88 -11.35
C TYR A 60 -10.97 -10.80 -10.26
N PHE A 61 -11.06 -11.20 -8.99
CA PHE A 61 -11.11 -10.28 -7.85
C PHE A 61 -9.75 -10.21 -7.17
N ALA A 62 -8.98 -9.18 -7.49
CA ALA A 62 -7.68 -8.93 -6.85
C ALA A 62 -7.88 -8.38 -5.44
N GLU A 63 -7.20 -8.98 -4.46
CA GLU A 63 -7.35 -8.63 -3.05
C GLU A 63 -6.04 -8.09 -2.47
N VAL A 64 -6.13 -6.98 -1.73
CA VAL A 64 -4.96 -6.29 -1.19
C VAL A 64 -5.24 -5.86 0.25
N LEU A 65 -4.28 -6.13 1.14
CA LEU A 65 -4.16 -5.44 2.41
C LEU A 65 -3.34 -4.16 2.18
N SER A 66 -4.04 -3.07 1.89
CA SER A 66 -3.41 -1.79 1.54
C SER A 66 -2.46 -1.31 2.64
N PHE A 67 -1.34 -0.73 2.20
CA PHE A 67 -0.42 -0.06 3.11
C PHE A 67 -1.05 1.19 3.71
N PRO A 68 -0.56 1.66 4.87
CA PRO A 68 -1.06 2.85 5.56
C PRO A 68 -0.64 4.14 4.83
N CYS A 69 -1.06 4.32 3.59
CA CYS A 69 -0.70 5.45 2.75
C CYS A 69 -1.82 5.82 1.78
N VAL A 70 -1.75 7.06 1.29
CA VAL A 70 -2.58 7.52 0.18
C VAL A 70 -1.96 7.05 -1.14
N ASN A 71 -2.80 6.64 -2.09
CA ASN A 71 -2.39 6.39 -3.46
C ASN A 71 -3.14 7.33 -4.40
N ILE A 72 -2.49 7.79 -5.46
CA ILE A 72 -3.19 8.36 -6.61
C ILE A 72 -3.19 7.31 -7.71
N THR A 73 -4.34 7.06 -8.33
CA THR A 73 -4.44 6.11 -9.45
C THR A 73 -4.96 6.82 -10.69
N PHE A 74 -4.37 6.49 -11.83
CA PHE A 74 -4.87 6.83 -13.16
C PHE A 74 -5.32 5.52 -13.78
N GLU A 75 -6.63 5.38 -13.96
CA GLU A 75 -7.28 4.14 -14.31
C GLU A 75 -7.88 4.25 -15.70
N ARG A 76 -7.76 3.18 -16.48
CA ARG A 76 -8.47 3.00 -17.73
C ARG A 76 -9.01 1.58 -17.77
N THR A 77 -10.30 1.45 -17.54
CA THR A 77 -11.04 0.19 -17.55
C THR A 77 -12.36 0.40 -18.28
N GLU A 78 -13.09 -0.68 -18.57
CA GLU A 78 -14.41 -0.60 -19.22
C GLU A 78 -15.45 0.16 -18.37
N THR A 79 -15.36 0.06 -17.03
CA THR A 79 -16.35 0.62 -16.10
C THR A 79 -15.89 1.90 -15.40
N ARG A 80 -14.60 2.21 -15.44
CA ARG A 80 -14.00 3.35 -14.74
C ARG A 80 -12.76 3.87 -15.48
N SER A 81 -12.77 5.15 -15.81
CA SER A 81 -11.63 5.86 -16.39
C SER A 81 -11.44 7.20 -15.69
N GLY A 82 -10.21 7.56 -15.32
CA GLY A 82 -9.91 8.83 -14.67
C GLY A 82 -8.77 8.78 -13.65
N GLY A 83 -8.51 9.93 -13.02
CA GLY A 83 -7.54 10.09 -11.95
C GLY A 83 -8.25 10.15 -10.59
N PHE A 84 -7.76 9.43 -9.60
CA PHE A 84 -8.40 9.31 -8.28
C PHE A 84 -7.38 9.40 -7.14
N VAL A 85 -7.73 10.14 -6.08
CA VAL A 85 -7.05 10.08 -4.78
C VAL A 85 -7.74 9.01 -3.93
N ASN A 86 -6.99 7.97 -3.59
CA ASN A 86 -7.43 6.88 -2.75
C ASN A 86 -6.82 7.04 -1.36
N GLY A 87 -7.65 7.33 -0.37
CA GLY A 87 -7.20 7.37 1.01
C GLY A 87 -6.82 5.99 1.53
N VAL A 88 -6.38 5.94 2.79
CA VAL A 88 -6.10 4.66 3.42
C VAL A 88 -7.39 3.84 3.52
N VAL A 89 -7.33 2.59 3.05
CA VAL A 89 -8.44 1.64 3.14
C VAL A 89 -8.27 0.81 4.41
N THR A 90 -9.24 0.90 5.31
CA THR A 90 -9.17 0.31 6.66
C THR A 90 -9.54 -1.17 6.70
N THR A 91 -10.14 -1.66 5.62
CA THR A 91 -10.51 -3.07 5.38
C THR A 91 -9.66 -3.68 4.25
N LYS A 92 -9.84 -4.97 3.97
CA LYS A 92 -9.35 -5.58 2.73
C LYS A 92 -9.92 -4.83 1.53
N PHE A 93 -9.04 -4.44 0.61
CA PHE A 93 -9.41 -3.84 -0.66
C PHE A 93 -9.60 -4.94 -1.69
N VAL A 94 -10.75 -4.94 -2.37
CA VAL A 94 -11.08 -5.89 -3.43
C VAL A 94 -11.31 -5.11 -4.71
N ARG A 95 -10.60 -5.48 -5.78
CA ARG A 95 -10.71 -4.88 -7.10
C ARG A 95 -11.13 -5.94 -8.11
N GLU A 96 -12.28 -5.74 -8.74
CA GLU A 96 -12.68 -6.52 -9.89
C GLU A 96 -11.83 -6.16 -11.11
N LEU A 97 -11.23 -7.17 -11.73
CA LEU A 97 -10.51 -7.12 -12.99
C LEU A 97 -11.35 -7.88 -14.02
N GLY A 98 -12.01 -7.15 -14.92
CA GLY A 98 -12.75 -7.69 -16.05
C GLY A 98 -12.30 -7.06 -17.35
N GLY A 99 -12.54 -7.74 -18.47
CA GLY A 99 -12.24 -7.22 -19.80
C GLY A 99 -10.79 -6.80 -19.96
N LEU A 100 -10.57 -5.67 -20.62
CA LEU A 100 -9.24 -5.04 -20.73
C LEU A 100 -9.13 -3.87 -19.76
N GLY A 101 -8.00 -3.76 -19.05
CA GLY A 101 -7.78 -2.58 -18.22
C GLY A 101 -6.34 -2.37 -17.76
N GLU A 102 -6.09 -1.14 -17.32
CA GLU A 102 -4.83 -0.72 -16.72
C GLU A 102 -5.02 0.26 -15.57
N THR A 103 -4.02 0.31 -14.70
CA THR A 103 -3.89 1.30 -13.65
C THR A 103 -2.44 1.70 -13.50
N PHE A 104 -2.16 3.00 -13.64
CA PHE A 104 -0.90 3.62 -13.26
C PHE A 104 -1.09 4.30 -11.91
N GLY A 105 -0.37 3.86 -10.88
CA GLY A 105 -0.53 4.31 -9.52
C GLY A 105 0.73 4.97 -8.95
N ILE A 106 0.51 6.03 -8.18
CA ILE A 106 1.50 6.70 -7.35
C ILE A 106 1.27 6.23 -5.92
N ARG A 107 2.29 5.63 -5.30
CA ARG A 107 2.27 5.36 -3.87
C ARG A 107 3.00 6.48 -3.15
N PHE A 108 2.28 7.20 -2.29
CA PHE A 108 2.92 8.14 -1.38
C PHE A 108 3.54 7.40 -0.20
N ARG A 109 4.61 7.96 0.35
CA ARG A 109 5.10 7.59 1.68
C ARG A 109 3.99 7.86 2.70
N ALA A 110 3.98 7.13 3.80
CA ALA A 110 3.05 7.40 4.89
C ALA A 110 3.22 8.86 5.37
N GLY A 111 2.15 9.65 5.33
CA GLY A 111 2.21 11.08 5.59
C GLY A 111 2.54 11.98 4.40
N GLY A 112 3.08 11.43 3.31
CA GLY A 112 3.62 12.19 2.19
C GLY A 112 2.57 13.03 1.47
N PHE A 113 1.40 12.46 1.22
CA PHE A 113 0.30 13.18 0.55
C PHE A 113 -0.23 14.35 1.41
N GLY A 114 -0.43 14.13 2.72
CA GLY A 114 -0.88 15.18 3.64
C GLY A 114 0.17 16.28 3.81
N ALA A 115 1.46 15.92 3.84
CA ALA A 115 2.55 16.88 3.89
C ALA A 115 2.66 17.71 2.59
N TYR A 116 2.42 17.09 1.44
CA TYR A 116 2.44 17.77 0.14
C TYR A 116 1.27 18.74 -0.04
N THR A 117 0.05 18.28 0.27
CA THR A 117 -1.20 19.04 0.03
C THR A 117 -1.54 20.01 1.16
N GLY A 118 -1.10 19.72 2.40
CA GLY A 118 -1.54 20.42 3.61
C GLY A 118 -2.89 19.96 4.16
N LEU A 119 -3.56 19.02 3.49
CA LEU A 119 -4.88 18.52 3.87
C LEU A 119 -4.82 17.61 5.11
N ASP A 120 -5.95 17.52 5.82
CA ASP A 120 -6.19 16.44 6.77
C ASP A 120 -6.62 15.18 6.00
N VAL A 121 -5.69 14.24 5.80
CA VAL A 121 -5.98 13.03 5.00
C VAL A 121 -6.92 12.07 5.73
N GLY A 122 -7.22 12.31 7.01
CA GLY A 122 -8.25 11.57 7.74
C GLY A 122 -9.63 11.70 7.10
N ALA A 123 -9.90 12.78 6.38
CA ALA A 123 -11.14 12.97 5.62
C ALA A 123 -11.22 12.06 4.38
N LEU A 124 -10.09 11.56 3.87
CA LEU A 124 -10.02 10.69 2.69
C LEU A 124 -10.10 9.20 3.05
N ARG A 125 -10.05 8.85 4.34
CA ARG A 125 -10.07 7.46 4.82
C ARG A 125 -11.28 6.71 4.27
N ASP A 126 -11.05 5.52 3.73
CA ASP A 126 -12.08 4.65 3.11
C ASP A 126 -12.83 5.31 1.95
N THR A 127 -12.22 6.30 1.28
CA THR A 127 -12.81 6.97 0.11
C THR A 127 -11.86 6.95 -1.09
N SER A 128 -12.48 7.11 -2.27
CA SER A 128 -11.80 7.32 -3.54
C SER A 128 -12.49 8.51 -4.21
N VAL A 129 -11.75 9.60 -4.37
CA VAL A 129 -12.28 10.89 -4.83
C VAL A 129 -11.56 11.28 -6.13
N GLY A 130 -12.24 11.99 -7.05
CA GLY A 130 -11.60 12.48 -8.27
C GLY A 130 -10.35 13.31 -7.96
N LEU A 131 -9.29 13.12 -8.75
CA LEU A 131 -8.01 13.81 -8.53
C LEU A 131 -8.18 15.33 -8.51
N GLU A 132 -8.94 15.86 -9.47
CA GLU A 132 -9.17 17.30 -9.65
C GLU A 132 -10.12 17.89 -8.59
N GLU A 133 -10.92 17.05 -7.91
CA GLU A 133 -11.72 17.49 -6.76
C GLU A 133 -10.83 17.75 -5.53
N VAL A 134 -9.75 16.98 -5.39
CA VAL A 134 -8.81 17.09 -4.24
C VAL A 134 -7.67 18.06 -4.54
N ILE A 135 -7.19 18.08 -5.78
CA ILE A 135 -6.11 18.95 -6.25
C ILE A 135 -6.58 19.60 -7.56
N PRO A 136 -7.35 20.71 -7.49
CA PRO A 136 -7.86 21.40 -8.68
C PRO A 136 -6.76 21.83 -9.66
N GLU A 137 -5.55 22.09 -9.17
CA GLU A 137 -4.39 22.44 -9.98
C GLU A 137 -3.90 21.27 -10.86
N ALA A 138 -4.32 20.04 -10.59
CA ALA A 138 -4.01 18.86 -11.41
C ALA A 138 -4.89 18.74 -12.67
N ALA A 139 -5.67 19.77 -13.00
CA ALA A 139 -6.52 19.81 -14.18
C ALA A 139 -5.79 19.37 -15.45
N GLY A 140 -6.32 18.36 -16.14
CA GLY A 140 -5.76 17.83 -17.38
C GLY A 140 -4.56 16.89 -17.20
N LEU A 141 -4.01 16.72 -16.00
CA LEU A 141 -2.95 15.75 -15.73
C LEU A 141 -3.43 14.32 -16.02
N THR A 142 -4.68 14.02 -15.67
CA THR A 142 -5.29 12.70 -15.91
C THR A 142 -5.25 12.30 -17.38
N ALA A 143 -5.69 13.19 -18.28
CA ALA A 143 -5.69 12.93 -19.71
C ALA A 143 -4.26 12.69 -20.23
N ARG A 144 -3.33 13.59 -19.89
CA ARG A 144 -1.91 13.48 -20.28
C ARG A 144 -1.28 12.15 -19.84
N VAL A 145 -1.50 11.73 -18.59
CA VAL A 145 -0.94 10.47 -18.06
C VAL A 145 -1.56 9.25 -18.77
N LEU A 146 -2.87 9.27 -19.02
CA LEU A 146 -3.51 8.14 -19.69
C LEU A 146 -3.13 8.05 -21.18
N GLU A 147 -2.85 9.18 -21.84
CA GLU A 147 -2.44 9.26 -23.26
C GLU A 147 -0.95 9.02 -23.49
N ALA A 148 -0.12 9.13 -22.46
CA ALA A 148 1.33 8.88 -22.54
C ALA A 148 1.65 7.48 -23.11
N SER A 149 2.70 7.43 -23.94
CA SER A 149 3.09 6.25 -24.70
C SER A 149 3.93 5.24 -23.91
N SER A 150 4.44 5.64 -22.73
CA SER A 150 5.24 4.77 -21.88
C SER A 150 5.04 5.04 -20.38
N ASP A 151 5.33 4.04 -19.55
CA ASP A 151 5.26 4.20 -18.09
C ASP A 151 6.33 5.19 -17.55
N ALA A 152 7.45 5.35 -18.26
CA ALA A 152 8.46 6.36 -17.94
C ALA A 152 7.92 7.76 -18.20
N GLU A 153 7.24 7.99 -19.32
CA GLU A 153 6.60 9.26 -19.63
C GLU A 153 5.47 9.58 -18.65
N ARG A 154 4.64 8.60 -18.29
CA ARG A 154 3.62 8.75 -17.22
C ARG A 154 4.23 9.23 -15.92
N ARG A 155 5.35 8.62 -15.52
CA ARG A 155 6.11 9.02 -14.34
C ARG A 155 6.63 10.45 -14.47
N ASP A 156 7.26 10.79 -15.59
CA ASP A 156 7.88 12.10 -15.78
C ASP A 156 6.83 13.23 -15.75
N LEU A 157 5.65 13.03 -16.35
CA LEU A 157 4.51 13.96 -16.27
C LEU A 157 4.04 14.21 -14.84
N VAL A 158 3.96 13.13 -14.05
CA VAL A 158 3.58 13.20 -12.64
C VAL A 158 4.67 13.90 -11.82
N GLU A 159 5.94 13.61 -12.08
CA GLU A 159 7.07 14.24 -11.39
C GLU A 159 7.20 15.72 -11.73
N GLU A 160 6.94 16.11 -12.97
CA GLU A 160 6.84 17.51 -13.38
C GLU A 160 5.77 18.23 -12.55
N PHE A 161 4.56 17.65 -12.48
CA PHE A 161 3.45 18.22 -11.70
C PHE A 161 3.79 18.35 -10.22
N PHE A 162 4.14 17.24 -9.55
CA PHE A 162 4.40 17.24 -8.11
C PHE A 162 5.67 18.01 -7.76
N GLY A 163 6.71 17.94 -8.60
CA GLY A 163 8.00 18.58 -8.38
C GLY A 163 8.00 20.09 -8.58
N SER A 164 7.04 20.64 -9.33
CA SER A 164 6.92 22.09 -9.55
C SER A 164 6.55 22.88 -8.28
N ARG A 165 5.88 22.22 -7.32
CA ARG A 165 5.41 22.86 -6.09
C ARG A 165 6.48 22.86 -5.00
N ARG A 166 6.87 24.05 -4.54
CA ARG A 166 7.71 24.19 -3.33
C ARG A 166 6.89 23.87 -2.07
N VAL A 167 7.22 22.76 -1.42
CA VAL A 167 6.62 22.37 -0.14
C VAL A 167 7.62 22.59 1.00
N PRO A 168 7.30 23.43 2.01
CA PRO A 168 8.17 23.67 3.16
C PRO A 168 8.58 22.38 3.89
N ASP A 169 9.69 22.43 4.61
CA ASP A 169 10.03 21.32 5.50
C ASP A 169 9.03 21.23 6.67
N ASP A 170 8.60 20.01 6.98
CA ASP A 170 7.61 19.73 8.00
C ASP A 170 8.18 18.72 9.02
N PRO A 171 8.58 19.18 10.22
CA PRO A 171 9.12 18.31 11.27
C PRO A 171 8.13 17.22 11.72
N THR A 172 6.82 17.49 11.67
CA THR A 172 5.79 16.52 12.06
C THR A 172 5.72 15.40 11.03
N TYR A 173 5.73 15.73 9.74
CA TYR A 173 5.81 14.73 8.67
C TYR A 173 7.07 13.88 8.80
N ARG A 174 8.24 14.50 9.02
CA ARG A 174 9.51 13.76 9.22
C ARG A 174 9.42 12.79 10.41
N SER A 175 8.76 13.20 11.48
CA SER A 175 8.52 12.34 12.65
C SER A 175 7.58 11.17 12.30
N VAL A 176 6.43 11.45 11.68
CA VAL A 176 5.47 10.41 11.21
C VAL A 176 6.16 9.39 10.31
N LEU A 177 6.94 9.85 9.34
CA LEU A 177 7.64 8.99 8.40
C LEU A 177 8.62 8.04 9.11
N ARG A 178 9.40 8.54 10.08
CA ARG A 178 10.30 7.71 10.90
C ARG A 178 9.54 6.69 11.75
N ILE A 179 8.44 7.12 12.37
CA ILE A 179 7.63 6.24 13.23
C ILE A 179 7.02 5.10 12.41
N VAL A 180 6.40 5.41 11.27
CA VAL A 180 5.79 4.39 10.40
C VAL A 180 6.85 3.44 9.84
N ALA A 181 8.01 3.96 9.45
CA ALA A 181 9.12 3.11 9.00
C ALA A 181 9.62 2.15 10.10
N ALA A 182 9.61 2.57 11.37
CA ALA A 182 9.93 1.68 12.48
C ALA A 182 8.83 0.64 12.72
N MET A 183 7.55 1.04 12.72
CA MET A 183 6.42 0.13 12.83
C MET A 183 6.39 -0.95 11.73
N GLU A 184 6.90 -0.64 10.55
CA GLU A 184 6.97 -1.59 9.44
C GLU A 184 8.11 -2.60 9.56
N ARG A 185 9.25 -2.17 10.12
CA ARG A 185 10.51 -2.95 10.13
C ARG A 185 10.72 -3.72 11.42
N ASP A 186 10.19 -3.22 12.52
CA ASP A 186 10.38 -3.77 13.85
C ASP A 186 9.11 -4.52 14.28
N THR A 187 9.17 -5.85 14.22
CA THR A 187 8.07 -6.73 14.60
C THR A 187 7.80 -6.76 16.10
N GLU A 188 8.73 -6.27 16.94
CA GLU A 188 8.56 -6.18 18.40
C GLU A 188 7.74 -4.94 18.81
N LEU A 189 7.66 -3.92 17.94
CA LEU A 189 6.72 -2.81 18.09
C LEU A 189 5.31 -3.31 17.78
N THR A 190 4.55 -3.62 18.83
CA THR A 190 3.18 -4.17 18.72
C THR A 190 2.14 -3.29 19.38
N ARG A 191 2.57 -2.36 20.24
CA ARG A 191 1.71 -1.51 21.05
C ARG A 191 2.02 -0.03 20.88
N VAL A 192 1.00 0.80 21.12
CA VAL A 192 1.09 2.26 20.96
C VAL A 192 1.98 2.91 22.02
N ASP A 193 2.03 2.36 23.24
CA ASP A 193 2.89 2.84 24.33
C ASP A 193 4.38 2.63 24.01
N GLN A 194 4.77 1.47 23.47
CA GLN A 194 6.14 1.20 23.00
C GLN A 194 6.59 2.25 21.96
N VAL A 195 5.70 2.60 21.03
CA VAL A 195 5.98 3.64 20.03
C VAL A 195 6.12 5.01 20.69
N SER A 196 5.20 5.35 21.59
CA SER A 196 5.23 6.62 22.32
C SER A 196 6.53 6.80 23.12
N GLU A 197 6.95 5.77 23.83
CA GLU A 197 8.20 5.73 24.59
C GLU A 197 9.42 5.88 23.67
N ARG A 198 9.52 5.02 22.64
CA ARG A 198 10.66 5.01 21.71
C ARG A 198 10.90 6.34 21.01
N PHE A 199 9.82 7.04 20.66
CA PHE A 199 9.91 8.30 19.90
C PHE A 199 9.72 9.55 20.77
N GLY A 200 9.57 9.41 22.08
CA GLY A 200 9.41 10.53 23.00
C GLY A 200 8.16 11.38 22.72
N VAL A 201 7.06 10.75 22.28
CA VAL A 201 5.81 11.43 21.93
C VAL A 201 4.64 10.89 22.75
N THR A 202 3.78 11.77 23.24
CA THR A 202 2.57 11.34 23.94
C THR A 202 1.61 10.61 22.99
N ALA A 203 0.85 9.65 23.51
CA ALA A 203 -0.13 8.89 22.72
C ALA A 203 -1.14 9.81 22.00
N ARG A 204 -1.56 10.91 22.66
CA ARG A 204 -2.45 11.92 22.08
C ARG A 204 -1.84 12.65 20.89
N THR A 205 -0.57 13.05 20.98
CA THR A 205 0.15 13.70 19.88
C THR A 205 0.34 12.73 18.72
N LEU A 206 0.70 11.49 19.01
CA LEU A 206 0.86 10.43 18.03
C LEU A 206 -0.45 10.16 17.27
N GLN A 207 -1.56 9.97 17.99
CA GLN A 207 -2.89 9.77 17.40
C GLN A 207 -3.32 10.93 16.51
N ARG A 208 -3.11 12.17 16.95
CA ARG A 208 -3.45 13.37 16.16
C ARG A 208 -2.63 13.43 14.87
N ALA A 209 -1.32 13.18 14.94
CA ALA A 209 -0.44 13.18 13.77
C ALA A 209 -0.83 12.06 12.79
N PHE A 210 -1.07 10.84 13.29
CA PHE A 210 -1.45 9.70 12.47
C PHE A 210 -2.80 9.90 11.78
N ARG A 211 -3.81 10.43 12.49
CA ARG A 211 -5.08 10.81 11.86
C ARG A 211 -4.86 11.80 10.70
N ARG A 212 -4.11 12.88 10.96
CA ARG A 212 -3.91 13.96 10.00
C ARG A 212 -3.08 13.58 8.77
N TYR A 213 -2.02 12.79 8.96
CA TYR A 213 -1.03 12.51 7.92
C TYR A 213 -1.18 11.12 7.29
N VAL A 214 -1.62 10.12 8.07
CA VAL A 214 -1.76 8.73 7.60
C VAL A 214 -3.22 8.39 7.28
N GLY A 215 -4.17 9.03 7.97
CA GLY A 215 -5.60 8.75 7.84
C GLY A 215 -6.08 7.57 8.69
N ALA A 216 -5.20 6.97 9.50
CA ALA A 216 -5.51 5.83 10.36
C ALA A 216 -4.93 6.03 11.76
N SER A 217 -5.35 5.22 12.73
CA SER A 217 -4.79 5.26 14.09
C SER A 217 -3.45 4.51 14.17
N PRO A 218 -2.55 4.85 15.12
CA PRO A 218 -1.29 4.11 15.32
C PRO A 218 -1.51 2.62 15.59
N LYS A 219 -2.54 2.29 16.39
CA LYS A 219 -2.92 0.89 16.67
C LYS A 219 -3.31 0.14 15.40
N TRP A 220 -4.09 0.79 14.52
CA TRP A 220 -4.46 0.19 13.24
C TRP A 220 -3.25 -0.03 12.34
N VAL A 221 -2.30 0.92 12.29
CA VAL A 221 -1.07 0.78 11.48
C VAL A 221 -0.23 -0.40 11.95
N LEU A 222 0.00 -0.54 13.26
CA LEU A 222 0.69 -1.69 13.85
C LEU A 222 0.01 -3.03 13.50
N ARG A 223 -1.32 -3.09 13.64
CA ARG A 223 -2.11 -4.27 13.24
C ARG A 223 -2.00 -4.55 11.74
N ARG A 224 -2.07 -3.52 10.88
CA ARG A 224 -1.99 -3.66 9.43
C ARG A 224 -0.67 -4.30 9.01
N TYR A 225 0.46 -3.82 9.53
CA TYR A 225 1.76 -4.40 9.21
C TYR A 225 1.86 -5.85 9.68
N ARG A 226 1.46 -6.17 10.93
CA ARG A 226 1.43 -7.56 11.43
C ARG A 226 0.60 -8.49 10.55
N LEU A 227 -0.56 -8.04 10.06
CA LEU A 227 -1.39 -8.83 9.14
C LEU A 227 -0.76 -9.00 7.76
N GLN A 228 -0.13 -7.95 7.21
CA GLN A 228 0.62 -8.04 5.95
C GLN A 228 1.80 -9.00 6.06
N ASP A 229 2.53 -8.98 7.18
CA ASP A 229 3.65 -9.88 7.45
C ASP A 229 3.16 -11.33 7.60
N GLY A 230 2.09 -11.54 8.37
CA GLY A 230 1.46 -12.85 8.50
C GLY A 230 0.98 -13.41 7.16
N ALA A 231 0.28 -12.62 6.35
CA ALA A 231 -0.17 -13.05 5.02
C ALA A 231 1.01 -13.40 4.10
N ASN A 232 2.07 -12.59 4.09
CA ASN A 232 3.26 -12.85 3.30
C ASN A 232 3.99 -14.13 3.74
N LEU A 233 4.13 -14.36 5.05
CA LEU A 233 4.74 -15.59 5.59
C LEU A 233 3.90 -16.84 5.27
N LEU A 234 2.59 -16.77 5.44
CA LEU A 234 1.67 -17.86 5.11
C LEU A 234 1.69 -18.19 3.62
N ALA A 235 1.67 -17.18 2.75
CA ALA A 235 1.75 -17.38 1.29
C ALA A 235 3.10 -18.02 0.87
N ARG A 236 4.16 -17.79 1.65
CA ARG A 236 5.47 -18.44 1.44
C ARG A 236 5.56 -19.85 2.01
N GLY A 237 4.54 -20.32 2.73
CA GLY A 237 4.50 -21.67 3.28
C GLY A 237 4.83 -21.79 4.76
N ARG A 238 4.91 -20.68 5.52
CA ARG A 238 5.09 -20.73 6.98
C ARG A 238 3.76 -20.99 7.69
N PHE A 239 3.28 -22.24 7.69
CA PHE A 239 2.00 -22.61 8.31
C PHE A 239 2.04 -23.89 9.17
N GLU A 240 3.20 -24.53 9.32
CA GLU A 240 3.35 -25.78 10.09
C GLU A 240 3.07 -25.57 11.59
N ASP A 241 3.53 -24.45 12.16
CA ASP A 241 3.26 -24.04 13.53
C ASP A 241 2.68 -22.62 13.57
N LEU A 242 1.35 -22.55 13.54
CA LEU A 242 0.62 -21.28 13.60
C LEU A 242 0.70 -20.59 14.98
N ALA A 243 1.02 -21.33 16.05
CA ALA A 243 1.19 -20.74 17.37
C ALA A 243 2.53 -20.03 17.47
N ALA A 244 3.62 -20.65 16.98
CA ALA A 244 4.92 -20.01 16.86
C ALA A 244 4.87 -18.79 15.92
N LEU A 245 4.20 -18.91 14.77
CA LEU A 245 4.00 -17.77 13.86
C LEU A 245 3.24 -16.62 14.54
N ALA A 246 2.18 -16.92 15.29
CA ALA A 246 1.42 -15.90 16.01
C ALA A 246 2.31 -15.16 17.03
N ALA A 247 3.15 -15.90 17.78
CA ALA A 247 4.11 -15.31 18.71
C ALA A 247 5.18 -14.45 18.00
N GLU A 248 5.74 -14.92 16.87
CA GLU A 248 6.71 -14.18 16.03
C GLU A 248 6.11 -12.85 15.53
N LEU A 249 4.82 -12.86 15.17
CA LEU A 249 4.08 -11.68 14.74
C LEU A 249 3.60 -10.79 15.91
N GLY A 250 3.93 -11.14 17.15
CA GLY A 250 3.56 -10.36 18.33
C GLY A 250 2.07 -10.45 18.72
N TYR A 251 1.42 -11.58 18.43
CA TYR A 251 0.10 -11.91 18.98
C TYR A 251 0.24 -12.67 20.30
N PHE A 252 -0.77 -12.50 21.16
CA PHE A 252 -0.83 -13.19 22.45
C PHE A 252 -0.92 -14.71 22.29
N ASP A 253 -1.71 -15.19 21.33
CA ASP A 253 -1.87 -16.59 21.00
C ASP A 253 -2.35 -16.78 19.55
N GLN A 254 -2.39 -18.04 19.10
CA GLN A 254 -2.88 -18.42 17.77
C GLN A 254 -4.34 -18.03 17.53
N ALA A 255 -5.20 -18.10 18.55
CA ALA A 255 -6.63 -17.80 18.43
C ALA A 255 -6.87 -16.30 18.20
N HIS A 256 -6.07 -15.43 18.81
CA HIS A 256 -6.06 -14.00 18.57
C HIS A 256 -5.61 -13.69 17.14
N PHE A 257 -4.50 -14.27 16.68
CA PHE A 257 -4.03 -14.11 15.31
C PHE A 257 -5.09 -14.57 14.30
N SER A 258 -5.63 -15.78 14.49
CA SER A 258 -6.60 -16.37 13.56
C SER A 258 -7.89 -15.56 13.48
N ARG A 259 -8.38 -15.00 14.60
CA ARG A 259 -9.54 -14.11 14.61
C ARG A 259 -9.27 -12.81 13.86
N GLU A 260 -8.15 -12.12 14.14
CA GLU A 260 -7.84 -10.86 13.46
C GLU A 260 -7.57 -11.07 11.97
N PHE A 261 -6.89 -12.16 11.61
CA PHE A 261 -6.59 -12.52 10.23
C PHE A 261 -7.87 -12.86 9.47
N THR A 262 -8.72 -13.72 10.02
CA THR A 262 -9.98 -14.10 9.35
C THR A 262 -10.91 -12.91 9.20
N ALA A 263 -11.00 -12.03 10.21
CA ALA A 263 -11.83 -10.83 10.14
C ALA A 263 -11.38 -9.87 9.02
N GLU A 264 -10.08 -9.79 8.75
CA GLU A 264 -9.55 -8.89 7.72
C GLU A 264 -9.49 -9.56 6.34
N VAL A 265 -8.96 -10.77 6.26
CA VAL A 265 -8.69 -11.50 5.01
C VAL A 265 -9.94 -12.24 4.51
N GLY A 266 -10.87 -12.58 5.40
CA GLY A 266 -12.09 -13.34 5.07
C GLY A 266 -11.89 -14.85 5.03
N MET A 267 -10.70 -15.35 5.40
CA MET A 267 -10.34 -16.76 5.36
C MET A 267 -9.42 -17.11 6.54
N ALA A 268 -9.50 -18.34 7.05
CA ALA A 268 -8.63 -18.80 8.12
C ALA A 268 -7.16 -18.90 7.67
N PRO A 269 -6.17 -18.65 8.55
CA PRO A 269 -4.74 -18.66 8.18
C PRO A 269 -4.26 -19.93 7.46
N LEU A 270 -4.64 -21.11 7.96
CA LEU A 270 -4.22 -22.39 7.38
C LEU A 270 -4.81 -22.60 5.97
N GLU A 271 -6.07 -22.23 5.78
CA GLU A 271 -6.74 -22.33 4.49
C GLU A 271 -6.11 -21.36 3.48
N TYR A 272 -5.83 -20.13 3.91
CA TYR A 272 -5.13 -19.12 3.12
C TYR A 272 -3.75 -19.61 2.66
N ALA A 273 -2.98 -20.23 3.56
CA ALA A 273 -1.66 -20.78 3.24
C ALA A 273 -1.75 -21.90 2.19
N LYS A 274 -2.64 -22.89 2.41
CA LYS A 274 -2.85 -24.01 1.48
C LYS A 274 -3.25 -23.54 0.09
N ASN A 275 -4.18 -22.58 0.00
CA ASN A 275 -4.61 -22.01 -1.28
C ASN A 275 -3.46 -21.29 -1.99
N SER A 276 -2.66 -20.52 -1.26
CA SER A 276 -1.52 -19.79 -1.82
C SER A 276 -0.43 -20.74 -2.35
N ILE A 277 -0.12 -21.82 -1.62
CA ILE A 277 0.87 -22.82 -2.05
C ILE A 277 0.42 -23.57 -3.31
N ARG A 278 -0.85 -24.00 -3.35
CA ARG A 278 -1.40 -24.66 -4.54
C ARG A 278 -1.25 -23.78 -5.79
N SER A 279 -1.62 -22.50 -5.68
CA SER A 279 -1.45 -21.54 -6.78
C SER A 279 0.03 -21.35 -7.16
N ARG A 280 0.95 -21.36 -6.19
CA ARG A 280 2.38 -21.26 -6.47
C ARG A 280 2.91 -22.47 -7.24
N ASP A 281 2.60 -23.68 -6.79
CA ASP A 281 3.13 -24.92 -7.39
C ASP A 281 2.65 -25.07 -8.84
N GLU A 282 1.39 -24.76 -9.11
CA GLU A 282 0.82 -24.71 -10.46
C GLU A 282 1.45 -23.63 -11.36
N VAL A 283 1.95 -22.51 -10.80
CA VAL A 283 2.73 -21.51 -11.58
C VAL A 283 4.10 -22.09 -11.92
N THR A 284 4.78 -22.70 -10.94
CA THR A 284 6.10 -23.31 -11.16
C THR A 284 6.04 -24.45 -12.18
N SER A 285 5.01 -25.29 -12.16
CA SER A 285 4.84 -26.39 -13.12
C SER A 285 4.55 -25.95 -14.57
N LYS A 286 4.14 -24.70 -14.81
CA LYS A 286 3.93 -24.17 -16.18
C LYS A 286 5.17 -23.50 -16.77
N VAL A 287 6.24 -23.35 -15.99
CA VAL A 287 7.50 -22.68 -16.40
C VAL A 287 8.56 -23.70 -16.85
N PHE A 288 8.29 -25.00 -16.73
CA PHE A 288 9.16 -26.10 -17.19
C PHE A 288 8.49 -26.93 -18.28
#